data_AF-A0A3D3E3T8-F1
#
_entry.id   AF-A0A3D3E3T8-F1
#
_cell.length_a   1.000
_cell.length_b   1.000
_cell.length_c   1.000
_cell.angle_alpha   90.00
_cell.angle_beta   90.00
_cell.angle_gamma   90.00
#
_symmetry.space_group_name_H-M   'P 1'
#
loop_
_entity.id
_entity.type
_entity.pdbx_description
1 polymer ?
#
loop_
_entity_poly.entity_id
_entity_poly.type
_entity_poly.pdbx_seq_one_letter_code
_entity_poly.pdbx_strand_id
1 'polypeptide(L)'
;MNFETLSQWRRSAFCAAMAQRNINHVLLFSDMCEQDPKPFSKLLSKTWAFLQGELKSVDNLERFFNEFDQWQNTLLADHDSFGAEAAQQACQSLYSASYGLLDDGANDCELVQLSNQQLLTEFAEFGNDSDELIERHNEFEKTVFELLTSGKPKRETIIAVQKLADSEEESSLGISLT
;
A
#
# COMPACT_ATOMS: atom_id res chain seq x y z
N MET A 1 -14.60 6.97 3.94
CA MET A 1 -13.97 7.67 5.08
C MET A 1 -13.72 9.13 4.69
N ASN A 2 -13.48 10.07 5.62
CA ASN A 2 -13.22 11.47 5.24
C ASN A 2 -11.71 11.78 5.24
N PHE A 3 -11.04 11.52 4.12
CA PHE A 3 -9.58 11.70 3.98
C PHE A 3 -9.12 13.16 3.89
N GLU A 4 -10.00 14.08 3.48
CA GLU A 4 -9.71 15.52 3.36
C GLU A 4 -9.31 16.15 4.71
N THR A 5 -9.76 15.56 5.81
CA THR A 5 -9.44 16.02 7.17
C THR A 5 -8.09 15.52 7.69
N LEU A 6 -7.47 14.56 6.99
CA LEU A 6 -6.20 13.98 7.40
C LEU A 6 -5.04 14.90 7.01
N SER A 7 -4.12 15.11 7.95
CA SER A 7 -2.82 15.70 7.67
C SER A 7 -2.03 14.82 6.69
N GLN A 8 -1.11 15.42 5.92
CA GLN A 8 -0.23 14.74 4.96
C GLN A 8 0.31 13.38 5.44
N TRP A 9 0.98 13.32 6.59
CA TRP A 9 1.57 12.07 7.09
C TRP A 9 0.52 10.98 7.37
N ARG A 10 -0.71 11.35 7.72
CA ARG A 10 -1.80 10.38 7.95
C ARG A 10 -2.30 9.81 6.63
N ARG A 11 -2.41 10.65 5.60
CA ARG A 11 -2.75 10.22 4.23
C ARG A 11 -1.71 9.24 3.69
N SER A 12 -0.44 9.61 3.78
CA SER A 12 0.67 8.72 3.39
C SER A 12 0.69 7.41 4.18
N ALA A 13 0.42 7.45 5.49
CA ALA A 13 0.38 6.25 6.32
C ALA A 13 -0.80 5.32 5.97
N PHE A 14 -1.95 5.86 5.59
CA PHE A 14 -3.08 5.06 5.09
C PHE A 14 -2.67 4.29 3.83
N CYS A 15 -2.12 4.99 2.83
CA CYS A 15 -1.69 4.35 1.58
C CYS A 15 -0.54 3.36 1.81
N ALA A 16 0.40 3.65 2.72
CA ALA A 16 1.48 2.73 3.08
C ALA A 16 0.95 1.44 3.73
N ALA A 17 -0.13 1.54 4.52
CA ALA A 17 -0.78 0.37 5.12
C ALA A 17 -1.40 -0.53 4.05
N MET A 18 -2.04 0.03 3.02
CA MET A 18 -2.58 -0.74 1.89
C MET A 18 -1.47 -1.42 1.09
N ALA A 19 -0.38 -0.70 0.80
CA ALA A 19 0.79 -1.26 0.12
C ALA A 19 1.43 -2.42 0.91
N GLN A 20 1.57 -2.27 2.23
CA GLN A 20 2.11 -3.30 3.10
C GLN A 20 1.20 -4.53 3.15
N ARG A 21 -0.11 -4.35 3.36
CA ARG A 21 -1.07 -5.46 3.38
C ARG A 21 -1.04 -6.23 2.06
N ASN A 22 -0.86 -5.54 0.93
CA ASN A 22 -0.91 -6.15 -0.40
C ASN A 22 0.46 -6.43 -1.01
N ILE A 23 1.51 -6.51 -0.19
CA ILE A 23 2.87 -6.81 -0.65
C ILE A 23 2.94 -8.12 -1.44
N ASN A 24 2.20 -9.16 -1.03
CA ASN A 24 2.24 -10.46 -1.70
C ASN A 24 1.71 -10.43 -3.14
N HIS A 25 0.87 -9.44 -3.51
CA HIS A 25 0.45 -9.27 -4.91
C HIS A 25 1.67 -8.95 -5.79
N VAL A 26 2.51 -8.04 -5.30
CA VAL A 26 3.72 -7.59 -5.99
C VAL A 26 4.77 -8.68 -6.01
N LEU A 27 4.98 -9.37 -4.88
CA LEU A 27 5.96 -10.44 -4.78
C LEU A 27 5.62 -11.60 -5.71
N LEU A 28 4.37 -12.07 -5.70
CA LEU A 28 3.90 -13.15 -6.57
C LEU A 28 4.05 -12.76 -8.05
N PHE A 29 3.58 -11.56 -8.42
CA PHE A 29 3.65 -11.11 -9.81
C PHE A 29 5.10 -10.89 -10.28
N SER A 30 5.96 -10.35 -9.41
CA SER A 30 7.38 -10.17 -9.72
C SER A 30 8.07 -11.52 -9.95
N ASP A 31 7.74 -12.55 -9.16
CA ASP A 31 8.24 -13.91 -9.36
C ASP A 31 7.77 -14.49 -10.70
N MET A 32 6.49 -14.34 -11.03
CA MET A 32 5.93 -14.76 -12.33
C MET A 32 6.61 -14.08 -13.53
N CYS A 33 7.05 -12.84 -13.36
CA CYS A 33 7.74 -12.06 -14.40
C CYS A 33 9.28 -12.17 -14.34
N GLU A 34 9.83 -12.99 -13.45
CA GLU A 34 11.28 -13.11 -13.20
C GLU A 34 11.98 -11.77 -12.91
N GLN A 35 11.30 -10.86 -12.19
CA GLN A 35 11.78 -9.53 -11.80
C GLN A 35 12.11 -9.47 -10.30
N ASP A 36 13.10 -8.67 -9.92
CA ASP A 36 13.46 -8.46 -8.49
C ASP A 36 12.49 -7.44 -7.84
N PRO A 37 11.69 -7.82 -6.81
CA PRO A 37 10.76 -6.92 -6.13
C PRO A 37 11.44 -5.96 -5.12
N LYS A 38 12.77 -5.94 -5.06
CA LYS A 38 13.54 -5.11 -4.14
C LYS A 38 13.25 -3.61 -4.22
N PRO A 39 12.97 -2.98 -5.38
CA PRO A 39 12.60 -1.56 -5.42
C PRO A 39 11.32 -1.26 -4.62
N PHE A 40 10.29 -2.10 -4.74
CA PHE A 40 9.06 -2.02 -3.94
C PHE A 40 9.37 -2.14 -2.44
N SER A 41 10.02 -3.24 -2.05
CA SER A 41 10.29 -3.54 -0.63
C SER A 41 11.17 -2.47 0.03
N LYS A 42 12.17 -1.96 -0.72
CA LYS A 42 13.03 -0.88 -0.24
C LYS A 42 12.27 0.42 -0.05
N LEU A 43 11.49 0.85 -1.05
CA LEU A 43 10.74 2.09 -0.92
C LEU A 43 9.75 2.00 0.24
N LEU A 44 8.99 0.90 0.35
CA LEU A 44 8.06 0.68 1.46
C LEU A 44 8.76 0.81 2.84
N SER A 45 9.91 0.16 2.99
CA SER A 45 10.75 0.29 4.20
C SER A 45 11.17 1.75 4.47
N LYS A 46 11.53 2.50 3.43
CA LYS A 46 11.96 3.91 3.56
C LYS A 46 10.81 4.85 3.87
N THR A 47 9.63 4.59 3.30
CA THR A 47 8.39 5.31 3.59
C THR A 47 7.98 5.14 5.04
N TRP A 48 8.02 3.91 5.58
CA TRP A 48 7.80 3.67 7.02
C TRP A 48 8.85 4.37 7.89
N ALA A 49 10.13 4.24 7.55
CA ALA A 49 11.21 4.88 8.30
C ALA A 49 11.06 6.42 8.31
N PHE A 50 10.62 7.02 7.20
CA PHE A 50 10.36 8.46 7.12
C PHE A 50 9.15 8.86 7.98
N LEU A 51 8.05 8.11 7.90
CA LEU A 51 6.86 8.32 8.72
C LEU A 51 7.16 8.24 10.22
N GLN A 52 8.05 7.32 10.63
CA GLN A 52 8.49 7.18 12.03
C GLN A 52 9.54 8.23 12.47
N GLY A 53 10.08 9.02 11.53
CA GLY A 53 11.12 10.02 11.78
C GLY A 53 12.54 9.47 11.89
N GLU A 54 12.75 8.22 11.48
CA GLU A 54 14.05 7.53 11.47
C GLU A 54 14.85 7.89 10.21
N LEU A 55 14.16 8.07 9.09
CA LEU A 55 14.71 8.70 7.89
C LEU A 55 14.29 10.19 7.88
N LYS A 56 15.27 11.09 7.77
CA LYS A 56 15.02 12.55 7.78
C LYS A 56 15.29 13.25 6.44
N SER A 57 16.02 12.58 5.54
CA SER A 57 16.39 13.17 4.25
C SER A 57 15.30 12.89 3.23
N VAL A 58 14.67 13.98 2.75
CA VAL A 58 13.69 13.94 1.65
C VAL A 58 14.36 13.46 0.36
N ASP A 59 15.53 14.00 0.01
CA ASP A 59 16.30 13.58 -1.18
C ASP A 59 16.58 12.07 -1.18
N ASN A 60 16.83 11.48 -0.01
CA ASN A 60 17.05 10.04 0.10
C ASN A 60 15.76 9.25 -0.13
N LEU A 61 14.61 9.73 0.35
CA LEU A 61 13.31 9.13 0.05
C LEU A 61 12.99 9.25 -1.45
N GLU A 62 13.19 10.44 -2.03
CA GLU A 62 12.98 10.73 -3.45
C GLU A 62 13.82 9.84 -4.36
N ARG A 63 15.09 9.56 -3.99
CA ARG A 63 15.91 8.61 -4.74
C ARG A 63 15.28 7.22 -4.81
N PHE A 64 14.83 6.67 -3.68
CA PHE A 64 14.19 5.36 -3.66
C PHE A 64 12.82 5.36 -4.33
N PHE A 65 12.12 6.50 -4.30
CA PHE A 65 10.88 6.69 -5.03
C PHE A 65 11.10 6.60 -6.54
N ASN A 66 12.10 7.30 -7.07
CA ASN A 66 12.43 7.26 -8.50
C ASN A 66 12.91 5.86 -8.95
N GLU A 67 13.69 5.15 -8.12
CA GLU A 67 14.08 3.76 -8.39
C GLU A 67 12.86 2.84 -8.49
N PHE A 68 11.91 2.97 -7.56
CA PHE A 68 10.66 2.22 -7.57
C PHE A 68 9.79 2.59 -8.78
N ASP A 69 9.64 3.89 -9.09
CA ASP A 69 8.77 4.37 -10.16
C ASP A 69 9.21 3.83 -11.53
N GLN A 70 10.51 3.87 -11.81
CA GLN A 70 11.06 3.27 -13.01
C GLN A 70 10.82 1.75 -13.06
N TRP A 71 10.98 1.07 -11.92
CA TRP A 71 10.81 -0.37 -11.82
C TRP A 71 9.35 -0.80 -12.01
N GLN A 72 8.38 -0.16 -11.36
CA GLN A 72 6.96 -0.52 -11.51
C GLN A 72 6.48 -0.37 -12.95
N ASN A 73 6.94 0.67 -13.64
CA ASN A 73 6.60 0.91 -15.05
C ASN A 73 7.16 -0.21 -15.95
N THR A 74 8.29 -0.79 -15.58
CA THR A 74 8.88 -1.93 -16.29
C THR A 74 8.15 -3.23 -15.95
N LEU A 75 7.84 -3.47 -14.67
CA LEU A 75 7.15 -4.68 -14.21
C LEU A 75 5.75 -4.82 -14.83
N LEU A 76 5.03 -3.71 -14.93
CA LEU A 76 3.63 -3.69 -15.37
C LEU A 76 3.46 -3.43 -16.87
N ALA A 77 4.56 -3.21 -17.60
CA ALA A 77 4.52 -2.97 -19.03
C ALA A 77 3.91 -4.16 -19.78
N ASP A 78 2.92 -3.89 -20.64
CA ASP A 78 2.32 -4.87 -21.56
C ASP A 78 1.64 -6.09 -20.90
N HIS A 79 1.32 -6.01 -19.61
CA HIS A 79 0.62 -7.07 -18.88
C HIS A 79 -0.87 -6.74 -18.68
N ASP A 80 -1.73 -7.60 -19.23
CA ASP A 80 -3.20 -7.53 -19.12
C ASP A 80 -3.71 -8.82 -18.47
N SER A 81 -3.49 -8.92 -17.16
CA SER A 81 -3.91 -10.08 -16.36
C SER A 81 -4.32 -9.62 -14.97
N PHE A 82 -5.21 -10.38 -14.33
CA PHE A 82 -5.67 -10.06 -12.97
C PHE A 82 -4.52 -9.99 -11.94
N GLY A 83 -3.47 -10.81 -12.10
CA GLY A 83 -2.27 -10.71 -11.27
C GLY A 83 -1.50 -9.40 -11.45
N ALA A 84 -1.48 -8.87 -12.69
CA ALA A 84 -0.89 -7.57 -13.00
C ALA A 84 -1.72 -6.43 -12.39
N GLU A 85 -3.04 -6.51 -12.46
CA GLU A 85 -3.96 -5.55 -11.82
C GLU A 85 -3.75 -5.53 -10.29
N ALA A 86 -3.69 -6.70 -9.66
CA ALA A 86 -3.44 -6.82 -8.23
C ALA A 86 -2.09 -6.21 -7.81
N ALA A 87 -1.03 -6.46 -8.59
CA ALA A 87 0.29 -5.87 -8.36
C ALA A 87 0.29 -4.35 -8.62
N GLN A 88 -0.39 -3.89 -9.67
CA GLN A 88 -0.53 -2.47 -10.00
C GLN A 88 -1.18 -1.69 -8.86
N GLN A 89 -2.21 -2.23 -8.22
CA GLN A 89 -2.87 -1.55 -7.11
C GLN A 89 -2.00 -1.44 -5.85
N ALA A 90 -1.23 -2.48 -5.56
CA ALA A 90 -0.26 -2.43 -4.46
C ALA A 90 0.86 -1.42 -4.76
N CYS A 91 1.35 -1.38 -6.01
CA CYS A 91 2.29 -0.37 -6.49
C CYS A 91 1.71 1.06 -6.41
N GLN A 92 0.47 1.27 -6.86
CA GLN A 92 -0.23 2.56 -6.76
C GLN A 92 -0.36 3.01 -5.29
N SER A 93 -0.67 2.09 -4.39
CA SER A 93 -0.73 2.38 -2.96
C SER A 93 0.62 2.87 -2.42
N LEU A 94 1.72 2.23 -2.82
CA LEU A 94 3.07 2.63 -2.41
C LEU A 94 3.50 3.96 -3.05
N TYR A 95 3.15 4.16 -4.33
CA TYR A 95 3.37 5.41 -5.05
C TYR A 95 2.70 6.56 -4.30
N SER A 96 1.39 6.47 -4.07
CA SER A 96 0.60 7.49 -3.38
C SER A 96 1.09 7.74 -1.94
N ALA A 97 1.51 6.68 -1.24
CA ALA A 97 2.09 6.81 0.10
C ALA A 97 3.36 7.67 0.09
N SER A 98 4.27 7.36 -0.82
CA SER A 98 5.62 7.94 -0.88
C SER A 98 5.59 9.32 -1.53
N TYR A 99 4.87 9.48 -2.65
CA TYR A 99 4.66 10.76 -3.32
C TYR A 99 3.92 11.75 -2.41
N GLY A 100 2.94 11.29 -1.62
CA GLY A 100 2.28 12.13 -0.61
C GLY A 100 3.21 12.69 0.47
N LEU A 101 4.40 12.09 0.69
CA LEU A 101 5.44 12.64 1.57
C LEU A 101 6.39 13.61 0.86
N LEU A 102 6.44 13.56 -0.47
CA LEU A 102 7.25 14.45 -1.31
C LEU A 102 6.45 15.69 -1.74
N ASP A 103 5.12 15.58 -1.82
CA ASP A 103 4.19 16.64 -2.21
C ASP A 103 3.06 16.77 -1.17
N ASP A 104 3.09 17.86 -0.40
CA ASP A 104 2.11 18.17 0.66
C ASP A 104 0.67 18.33 0.14
N GLY A 105 0.50 18.64 -1.16
CA GLY A 105 -0.80 18.81 -1.82
C GLY A 105 -1.46 17.50 -2.24
N ALA A 106 -0.70 16.40 -2.31
CA ALA A 106 -1.22 15.13 -2.79
C ALA A 106 -2.17 14.47 -1.77
N ASN A 107 -3.28 13.94 -2.28
CA ASN A 107 -4.24 13.14 -1.53
C ASN A 107 -4.91 12.11 -2.46
N ASP A 108 -4.35 10.91 -2.51
CA ASP A 108 -4.91 9.80 -3.29
C ASP A 108 -5.62 8.76 -2.40
N CYS A 109 -5.89 9.06 -1.13
CA CYS A 109 -6.42 8.04 -0.20
C CYS A 109 -7.75 7.44 -0.68
N GLU A 110 -8.64 8.26 -1.23
CA GLU A 110 -9.91 7.79 -1.78
C GLU A 110 -9.68 6.92 -3.02
N LEU A 111 -8.77 7.32 -3.92
CA LEU A 111 -8.40 6.53 -5.09
C LEU A 111 -7.82 5.16 -4.68
N VAL A 112 -6.91 5.14 -3.70
CA VAL A 112 -6.30 3.92 -3.17
C VAL A 112 -7.35 3.02 -2.51
N GLN A 113 -8.24 3.57 -1.70
CA GLN A 113 -9.34 2.79 -1.11
C GLN A 113 -10.21 2.17 -2.21
N LEU A 114 -10.67 2.98 -3.16
CA LEU A 114 -11.57 2.53 -4.21
C LEU A 114 -10.95 1.45 -5.09
N SER A 115 -9.67 1.58 -5.46
CA SER A 115 -9.00 0.58 -6.28
C SER A 115 -8.89 -0.78 -5.58
N ASN A 116 -8.47 -0.80 -4.31
CA ASN A 116 -8.37 -2.05 -3.55
C ASN A 116 -9.75 -2.73 -3.37
N GLN A 117 -10.82 -1.95 -3.16
CA GLN A 117 -12.18 -2.47 -3.09
C GLN A 117 -12.69 -3.00 -4.45
N GLN A 118 -12.32 -2.34 -5.55
CA GLN A 118 -12.65 -2.80 -6.91
C GLN A 118 -12.00 -4.15 -7.21
N LEU A 119 -10.73 -4.36 -6.86
CA LEU A 119 -10.05 -5.64 -7.07
C LEU A 119 -10.73 -6.81 -6.35
N LEU A 120 -11.17 -6.58 -5.12
CA LEU A 120 -11.93 -7.58 -4.36
C LEU A 120 -13.30 -7.86 -4.98
N THR A 121 -13.94 -6.83 -5.53
CA THR A 121 -15.22 -6.98 -6.24
C THR A 121 -15.02 -7.79 -7.53
N GLU A 122 -14.01 -7.48 -8.32
CA GLU A 122 -13.65 -8.22 -9.53
C GLU A 122 -13.29 -9.68 -9.22
N PHE A 123 -12.56 -9.91 -8.12
CA PHE A 123 -12.24 -11.26 -7.64
C PHE A 123 -13.50 -12.07 -7.33
N ALA A 124 -14.50 -11.44 -6.70
CA ALA A 124 -15.81 -12.02 -6.44
C ALA A 124 -16.58 -12.33 -7.72
N GLU A 125 -16.55 -11.42 -8.70
CA GLU A 125 -17.23 -11.55 -9.99
C GLU A 125 -16.69 -12.73 -10.83
N PHE A 126 -15.42 -13.11 -10.64
CA PHE A 126 -14.85 -14.33 -11.21
C PHE A 126 -15.35 -15.63 -10.55
N GLY A 127 -16.22 -15.52 -9.53
CA GLY A 127 -16.82 -16.66 -8.84
C GLY A 127 -15.96 -17.23 -7.70
N ASN A 128 -14.96 -16.48 -7.23
CA ASN A 128 -14.19 -16.86 -6.05
C ASN A 128 -14.98 -16.56 -4.77
N ASP A 129 -14.71 -17.34 -3.71
CA ASP A 129 -15.26 -17.06 -2.39
C ASP A 129 -14.51 -15.87 -1.77
N SER A 130 -15.15 -14.71 -1.76
CA SER A 130 -14.53 -13.42 -1.41
C SER A 130 -15.23 -12.68 -0.27
N ASP A 131 -16.35 -13.20 0.25
CA ASP A 131 -17.16 -12.49 1.25
C ASP A 131 -16.34 -12.20 2.51
N GLU A 132 -15.62 -13.21 3.02
CA GLU A 132 -14.72 -13.05 4.16
C GLU A 132 -13.55 -12.10 3.84
N LEU A 133 -12.96 -12.18 2.64
CA LEU A 133 -11.86 -11.32 2.22
C LEU A 133 -12.27 -9.85 2.16
N ILE A 134 -13.46 -9.58 1.60
CA ILE A 134 -14.07 -8.25 1.54
C ILE A 134 -14.32 -7.72 2.95
N GLU A 135 -14.91 -8.53 3.84
CA GLU A 135 -15.18 -8.13 5.22
C GLU A 135 -13.88 -7.81 5.98
N ARG A 136 -12.88 -8.71 5.92
CA ARG A 136 -11.55 -8.52 6.52
C ARG A 136 -10.88 -7.26 6.01
N HIS A 137 -10.90 -7.01 4.70
CA HIS A 137 -10.29 -5.81 4.12
C HIS A 137 -11.00 -4.53 4.57
N ASN A 138 -12.34 -4.52 4.54
CA ASN A 138 -13.12 -3.36 5.02
C ASN A 138 -12.86 -3.05 6.50
N GLU A 139 -12.76 -4.08 7.34
CA GLU A 139 -12.44 -3.91 8.76
C GLU A 139 -11.02 -3.38 8.97
N PHE A 140 -10.07 -3.87 8.17
CA PHE A 140 -8.71 -3.36 8.15
C PHE A 140 -8.66 -1.86 7.81
N GLU A 141 -9.30 -1.44 6.71
CA GLU A 141 -9.30 -0.02 6.31
C GLU A 141 -9.90 0.89 7.39
N LYS A 142 -11.02 0.46 7.99
CA LYS A 142 -11.66 1.19 9.11
C LYS A 142 -10.72 1.31 10.30
N THR A 143 -10.11 0.20 10.70
CA THR A 143 -9.20 0.17 11.86
C THR A 143 -7.97 1.07 11.62
N VAL A 144 -7.40 1.06 10.42
CA VAL A 144 -6.31 1.98 10.04
C VAL A 144 -6.77 3.44 10.17
N PHE A 145 -7.93 3.79 9.62
CA PHE A 145 -8.46 5.14 9.70
C PHE A 145 -8.73 5.59 11.15
N GLU A 146 -9.27 4.72 11.99
CA GLU A 146 -9.48 4.97 13.42
C GLU A 146 -8.16 5.20 14.17
N LEU A 147 -7.13 4.38 13.91
CA LEU A 147 -5.80 4.59 14.47
C LEU A 147 -5.24 5.96 14.09
N LEU A 148 -5.37 6.35 12.81
CA LEU A 148 -4.89 7.62 12.29
C LEU A 148 -5.62 8.82 12.92
N THR A 149 -6.89 8.66 13.27
CA THR A 149 -7.74 9.73 13.83
C THR A 149 -7.84 9.71 15.36
N SER A 150 -7.26 8.72 16.03
CA SER A 150 -7.32 8.52 17.49
C SER A 150 -6.77 9.65 18.38
N GLY A 151 -6.10 10.65 17.81
CA GLY A 151 -5.48 11.75 18.56
C GLY A 151 -4.17 11.38 19.28
N LYS A 152 -3.67 10.15 19.11
CA LYS A 152 -2.39 9.69 19.67
C LYS A 152 -1.18 10.38 19.00
N PRO A 153 -0.01 10.40 19.67
CA PRO A 153 1.23 10.91 19.08
C PRO A 153 1.59 10.22 17.76
N LYS A 154 2.09 11.00 16.78
CA LYS A 154 2.42 10.51 15.43
C LYS A 154 3.19 9.19 15.44
N ARG A 155 4.32 9.11 16.19
CA ARG A 155 5.18 7.91 16.18
C ARG A 155 4.45 6.68 16.71
N GLU A 156 3.65 6.82 17.76
CA GLU A 156 2.85 5.71 18.30
C GLU A 156 1.79 5.25 17.31
N THR A 157 1.10 6.19 16.65
CA THR A 157 0.12 5.89 15.61
C THR A 157 0.76 5.14 14.44
N ILE A 158 1.91 5.61 13.92
CA ILE A 158 2.59 4.98 12.79
C ILE A 158 3.02 3.55 13.13
N ILE A 159 3.60 3.33 14.31
CA ILE A 159 3.99 1.98 14.75
C ILE A 159 2.77 1.06 14.84
N ALA A 160 1.65 1.55 15.37
CA ALA A 160 0.42 0.77 15.46
C ALA A 160 -0.16 0.42 14.08
N VAL A 161 -0.19 1.38 13.16
CA VAL A 161 -0.67 1.17 11.78
C VAL A 161 0.23 0.19 11.02
N GLN A 162 1.55 0.35 11.09
CA GLN A 162 2.48 -0.56 10.43
C GLN A 162 2.35 -1.98 10.99
N LYS A 163 2.25 -2.13 12.31
CA LYS A 163 2.06 -3.44 12.95
C LYS A 163 0.76 -4.11 12.51
N LEU A 164 -0.32 -3.35 12.37
CA LEU A 164 -1.60 -3.87 11.87
C LEU A 164 -1.50 -4.30 10.39
N ALA A 165 -0.79 -3.52 9.56
CA ALA A 165 -0.61 -3.84 8.15
C ALA A 165 0.28 -5.08 7.91
N ASP A 166 1.12 -5.44 8.88
CA ASP A 166 2.04 -6.57 8.86
C ASP A 166 1.57 -7.75 9.73
N SER A 167 0.35 -7.70 10.28
CA SER A 167 -0.12 -8.72 11.24
C SER A 167 -0.67 -9.99 10.60
N GLU A 168 -1.01 -9.94 9.31
CA GLU A 168 -1.53 -11.07 8.55
C GLU A 168 -0.46 -11.50 7.53
N GLU A 169 -0.23 -12.81 7.39
CA GLU A 169 0.69 -13.35 6.37
C GLU A 169 0.09 -13.28 4.96
N GLU A 170 -1.24 -13.17 4.88
CA GLU A 170 -2.02 -13.11 3.64
C GLU A 170 -2.28 -11.67 3.19
N SER A 171 -2.34 -11.45 1.87
CA SER A 171 -2.81 -10.19 1.31
C SER A 171 -4.33 -10.03 1.38
N SER A 172 -4.88 -8.91 0.88
CA SER A 172 -6.33 -8.71 0.79
C SER A 172 -7.02 -9.79 -0.05
N LEU A 173 -6.34 -10.37 -1.04
CA LEU A 173 -6.85 -11.48 -1.85
C LEU A 173 -6.56 -12.88 -1.27
N GLY A 174 -6.06 -12.98 -0.04
CA GLY A 174 -5.71 -14.27 0.57
C GLY A 174 -4.41 -14.89 0.04
N ILE A 175 -3.59 -14.13 -0.68
CA ILE A 175 -2.32 -14.65 -1.23
C ILE A 175 -1.29 -14.70 -0.10
N SER A 176 -0.72 -15.89 0.13
CA SER A 176 0.42 -16.12 1.02
C SER A 176 1.58 -16.74 0.23
N LEU A 177 2.82 -16.36 0.57
CA LEU A 177 4.06 -16.80 -0.09
C LEU A 177 5.00 -17.57 0.85
N THR A 178 4.44 -18.18 1.90
CA THR A 178 5.15 -19.08 2.83
C THR A 178 5.90 -20.21 2.14
#